data_AF-A0A7Y2THC6-F1
#
_entry.id   AF-A0A7Y2THC6-F1
#
_cell.length_a   1.000
_cell.length_b   1.000
_cell.length_c   1.000
_cell.angle_alpha   90.00
_cell.angle_beta   90.00
_cell.angle_gamma   90.00
#
_symmetry.space_group_name_H-M   'P 1'
#
loop_
_entity.id
_entity.type
_entity.pdbx_description
1 polymer ?
#
loop_
_entity_poly.entity_id
_entity_poly.type
_entity_poly.pdbx_seq_one_letter_code
_entity_poly.pdbx_strand_id
1 'polypeptide(L)'
;MQKQANQQIAILRKQAEVIMGQVKEIEQRLEVSYGIYEAEMKFTPQINELYHLYKKEGNKVLSFISPKEWGSKMPYDLFLASVKLLPDKTWEVIEKAASKSQIEH
;
A
#
# COMPACT_ATOMS: atom_id res chain seq x y z
N MET A 1 12.97 43.07 -14.24
CA MET A 1 12.07 42.09 -14.91
C MET A 1 12.63 40.67 -14.88
N GLN A 2 13.87 40.42 -15.33
CA GLN A 2 14.44 39.05 -15.40
C GLN A 2 14.54 38.32 -14.04
N LYS A 3 14.87 39.02 -12.95
CA LYS A 3 14.89 38.45 -11.59
C LYS A 3 13.52 37.93 -11.15
N GLN A 4 12.45 38.67 -11.48
CA GLN A 4 11.08 38.31 -11.12
C GLN A 4 10.59 37.11 -11.95
N ALA A 5 10.93 37.06 -13.24
CA ALA A 5 10.67 35.89 -14.08
C ALA A 5 11.37 34.63 -13.55
N ASN A 6 12.64 34.73 -13.17
CA ASN A 6 13.38 33.60 -12.59
C ASN A 6 12.77 33.12 -11.25
N GLN A 7 12.27 34.04 -10.42
CA GLN A 7 11.57 33.70 -9.19
C GLN A 7 10.26 32.95 -9.48
N GLN A 8 9.47 33.40 -10.46
CA GLN A 8 8.23 32.72 -10.87
C GLN A 8 8.51 31.31 -11.42
N ILE A 9 9.55 31.17 -12.25
CA ILE A 9 9.97 29.86 -12.78
C ILE A 9 10.39 28.91 -11.63
N ALA A 10 11.09 29.41 -10.62
CA ALA A 10 11.47 28.61 -9.46
C ALA A 10 10.25 28.13 -8.67
N ILE A 11 9.22 28.97 -8.50
CA ILE A 11 7.96 28.60 -7.85
C ILE A 11 7.23 27.51 -8.65
N LEU A 12 7.12 27.68 -9.97
CA LEU A 12 6.47 26.70 -10.84
C LEU A 12 7.16 25.33 -10.78
N ARG A 13 8.50 25.30 -10.73
CA ARG A 13 9.26 24.04 -10.54
C ARG A 13 8.92 23.36 -9.22
N LYS A 14 8.87 24.12 -8.11
CA LYS A 14 8.49 23.58 -6.80
C LYS A 14 7.06 23.04 -6.81
N GLN A 15 6.13 23.70 -7.49
CA GLN A 15 4.76 23.20 -7.63
C GLN A 15 4.73 21.89 -8.43
N ALA A 16 5.48 21.79 -9.52
CA ALA A 16 5.58 20.56 -10.30
C ALA A 16 6.15 19.40 -9.47
N GLU A 17 7.16 19.65 -8.64
CA GLU A 17 7.71 18.64 -7.72
C GLU A 17 6.64 18.12 -6.74
N VAL A 18 5.83 19.01 -6.17
CA VAL A 18 4.72 18.62 -5.29
C VAL A 18 3.70 17.75 -6.03
N ILE A 19 3.29 18.17 -7.23
CA ILE A 19 2.34 17.41 -8.07
C ILE A 19 2.89 16.01 -8.38
N MET A 20 4.16 15.92 -8.77
CA MET A 20 4.80 14.62 -9.04
C MET A 20 4.85 13.73 -7.80
N GLY A 21 5.02 14.31 -6.61
CA GLY A 21 4.88 13.57 -5.35
C GLY A 21 3.47 13.01 -5.14
N GLN A 22 2.45 13.83 -5.37
CA GLN A 22 1.05 13.43 -5.25
C GLN A 22 0.68 12.34 -6.27
N VAL A 23 1.17 12.42 -7.50
CA VAL A 23 0.96 11.38 -8.53
C VAL A 23 1.50 10.04 -8.07
N LYS A 24 2.74 9.99 -7.55
CA LYS A 24 3.34 8.75 -7.04
C LYS A 24 2.54 8.13 -5.90
N GLU A 25 2.01 8.95 -5.00
CA GLU A 25 1.16 8.48 -3.90
C GLU A 25 -0.14 7.84 -4.42
N ILE A 26 -0.76 8.45 -5.44
CA ILE A 26 -1.95 7.90 -6.09
C ILE A 26 -1.63 6.57 -6.79
N GLU A 27 -0.52 6.48 -7.51
CA GLU A 27 -0.08 5.24 -8.17
C GLU A 27 0.15 4.11 -7.16
N GLN A 28 0.79 4.40 -6.02
CA GLN A 28 1.00 3.42 -4.95
C GLN A 28 -0.32 2.92 -4.35
N ARG A 29 -1.27 3.83 -4.10
CA ARG A 29 -2.62 3.46 -3.63
C ARG A 29 -3.35 2.58 -4.63
N LEU A 30 -3.19 2.85 -5.93
CA LEU A 30 -3.81 2.09 -7.01
C LEU A 30 -3.20 0.68 -7.14
N GLU A 31 -1.88 0.55 -7.08
CA GLU A 31 -1.17 -0.73 -7.14
C GLU A 31 -1.60 -1.67 -6.00
N VAL A 32 -1.68 -1.14 -4.77
CA VAL A 32 -2.17 -1.89 -3.61
C VAL A 32 -3.61 -2.31 -3.82
N SER A 33 -4.47 -1.41 -4.31
CA SER A 33 -5.87 -1.70 -4.53
C SER A 33 -6.08 -2.79 -5.59
N TYR A 34 -5.38 -2.72 -6.72
CA TYR A 34 -5.43 -3.79 -7.74
C TYR A 34 -4.95 -5.13 -7.20
N GLY A 35 -3.80 -5.14 -6.50
CA GLY A 35 -3.26 -6.37 -5.92
C GLY A 35 -4.16 -7.00 -4.86
N ILE A 36 -5.06 -6.23 -4.24
CA ILE A 36 -6.07 -6.73 -3.32
C ILE A 36 -7.31 -7.22 -4.07
N TYR A 37 -7.79 -6.52 -5.10
CA TYR A 37 -8.92 -7.01 -5.93
C TYR A 37 -8.61 -8.34 -6.63
N GLU A 38 -7.35 -8.59 -6.99
CA GLU A 38 -6.90 -9.87 -7.56
C GLU A 38 -6.74 -10.97 -6.50
N ALA A 39 -6.75 -10.64 -5.22
CA ALA A 39 -6.62 -11.63 -4.16
C ALA A 39 -7.88 -12.49 -4.06
N GLU A 40 -7.71 -13.78 -3.78
CA GLU A 40 -8.85 -14.64 -3.48
C GLU A 40 -9.52 -14.17 -2.18
N MET A 41 -10.75 -13.67 -2.29
CA MET A 41 -11.55 -13.24 -1.14
C MET A 41 -12.68 -14.23 -0.89
N LYS A 42 -12.77 -14.75 0.33
CA LYS A 42 -13.91 -15.57 0.79
C LYS A 42 -14.99 -14.76 1.51
N PHE A 43 -14.88 -13.43 1.48
CA PHE A 43 -15.76 -12.49 2.15
C PHE A 43 -15.80 -11.16 1.40
N THR A 44 -16.78 -10.31 1.73
CA THR A 44 -16.89 -8.94 1.22
C THR A 44 -16.26 -7.97 2.21
N PRO A 45 -15.18 -7.26 1.86
CA PRO A 45 -14.56 -6.27 2.74
C PRO A 45 -15.49 -5.12 3.11
N GLN A 46 -15.44 -4.67 4.36
CA GLN A 46 -16.18 -3.52 4.88
C GLN A 46 -15.28 -2.32 5.08
N ILE A 47 -15.87 -1.14 4.87
CA ILE A 47 -15.18 0.15 5.03
C ILE A 47 -14.72 0.29 6.48
N ASN A 48 -13.51 0.85 6.65
CA ASN A 48 -12.83 1.11 7.91
C ASN A 48 -12.39 -0.11 8.71
N GLU A 49 -12.51 -1.32 8.16
CA GLU A 49 -12.00 -2.53 8.79
C GLU A 49 -10.55 -2.82 8.39
N LEU A 50 -9.83 -3.49 9.31
CA LEU A 50 -8.46 -3.92 9.13
C LEU A 50 -8.42 -5.36 8.62
N TYR A 51 -7.54 -5.58 7.65
CA TYR A 51 -7.31 -6.87 7.01
C TYR A 51 -5.82 -7.13 6.86
N HIS A 52 -5.48 -8.38 6.58
CA HIS A 52 -4.12 -8.86 6.45
C HIS A 52 -3.98 -9.64 5.15
N LEU A 53 -3.08 -9.18 4.30
CA LEU A 53 -2.76 -9.75 3.01
C LEU A 53 -1.65 -10.79 3.17
N TYR A 54 -1.90 -11.98 2.64
CA TYR A 54 -0.99 -13.12 2.67
C TYR A 54 -0.71 -13.65 1.27
N LYS A 55 0.36 -14.43 1.13
CA LYS A 55 0.62 -15.27 -0.02
C LYS A 55 0.26 -16.72 0.29
N LYS A 56 -0.45 -17.38 -0.61
CA LYS A 56 -0.79 -18.81 -0.54
C LYS A 56 -0.69 -19.43 -1.93
N GLU A 57 0.18 -20.42 -2.10
CA GLU A 57 0.32 -21.19 -3.35
C GLU A 57 0.52 -20.31 -4.59
N GLY A 58 1.20 -19.16 -4.41
CA GLY A 58 1.43 -18.19 -5.49
C GLY A 58 0.40 -17.05 -5.57
N ASN A 59 -0.81 -17.25 -5.03
CA ASN A 59 -1.87 -16.25 -5.03
C ASN A 59 -1.82 -15.35 -3.80
N LYS A 60 -2.38 -14.15 -3.92
CA LYS A 60 -2.62 -13.26 -2.77
C LYS A 60 -3.96 -13.61 -2.14
N VAL A 61 -4.05 -13.58 -0.81
CA VAL A 61 -5.27 -13.89 -0.05
C VAL A 61 -5.47 -12.86 1.04
N LEU A 62 -6.69 -12.35 1.17
CA LEU A 62 -7.07 -11.43 2.24
C LEU A 62 -7.64 -12.21 3.44
N SER A 63 -7.32 -11.80 4.66
CA SER A 63 -7.78 -12.43 5.91
C SER A 63 -8.02 -11.39 7.00
N PHE A 64 -8.94 -11.67 7.92
CA PHE A 64 -9.17 -10.86 9.13
C PHE A 64 -8.15 -11.17 10.25
N ILE A 65 -7.59 -12.38 10.27
CA ILE A 65 -6.69 -12.82 11.32
C ILE A 65 -5.29 -12.27 11.04
N SER A 66 -4.72 -11.57 12.01
CA SER A 66 -3.39 -10.97 11.93
C SER A 66 -2.27 -12.02 12.02
N PRO A 67 -1.05 -11.71 11.53
CA PRO A 67 0.08 -12.64 11.63
C PRO A 67 0.40 -13.06 13.08
N LYS A 68 0.02 -12.26 14.08
CA LYS A 68 0.25 -12.51 15.51
C LYS A 68 -0.82 -13.43 16.13
N GLU A 69 -1.97 -13.59 15.49
CA GLU A 69 -3.12 -14.34 16.02
C GLU A 69 -3.19 -15.80 15.53
N TRP A 70 -2.42 -16.17 14.50
CA TRP A 70 -2.40 -17.55 13.97
C TRP A 70 -1.83 -18.60 14.94
N GLY A 71 -1.20 -18.18 16.05
CA GLY A 71 -0.52 -19.08 16.97
C GLY A 71 0.63 -19.81 16.27
N SER A 72 0.76 -21.14 16.49
CA SER A 72 1.91 -21.92 16.00
C SER A 72 1.85 -22.31 14.52
N LYS A 73 0.70 -22.21 13.84
CA LYS A 73 0.56 -22.61 12.43
C LYS A 73 -0.34 -21.64 11.67
N MET A 74 0.30 -20.79 10.87
CA MET A 74 -0.38 -19.98 9.86
C MET A 74 -0.60 -20.83 8.59
N PRO A 75 -1.80 -20.83 7.98
CA PRO A 75 -2.11 -21.62 6.78
C PRO A 75 -1.61 -20.99 5.47
N TYR A 76 -0.76 -19.97 5.57
CA TYR A 76 -0.28 -19.16 4.45
C TYR A 76 1.24 -19.18 4.41
N ASP A 77 1.81 -18.99 3.22
CA ASP A 77 3.25 -19.05 2.98
C ASP A 77 3.96 -17.85 3.59
N LEU A 78 3.37 -16.66 3.46
CA LEU A 78 4.00 -15.40 3.86
C LEU A 78 2.95 -14.33 4.19
N PHE A 79 3.21 -13.57 5.24
CA PHE A 79 2.52 -12.30 5.50
C PHE A 79 3.11 -11.20 4.62
N LEU A 80 2.27 -10.44 3.92
CA LEU A 80 2.70 -9.38 3.01
C LEU A 80 2.47 -7.99 3.63
N ALA A 81 1.25 -7.71 4.10
CA ALA A 81 0.89 -6.41 4.65
C ALA A 81 -0.41 -6.46 5.46
N SER A 82 -0.58 -5.53 6.39
CA SER A 82 -1.86 -5.18 6.99
C SER A 82 -2.44 -3.98 6.24
N VAL A 83 -3.71 -4.04 5.88
CA VAL A 83 -4.38 -3.06 5.01
C VAL A 83 -5.74 -2.69 5.55
N LYS A 84 -6.16 -1.44 5.37
CA LYS A 84 -7.47 -0.93 5.77
C LYS A 84 -8.26 -0.48 4.55
N LEU A 85 -9.52 -0.87 4.46
CA LEU A 85 -10.39 -0.37 3.40
C LEU A 85 -10.90 1.03 3.77
N LEU A 86 -10.65 2.02 2.91
CA LEU A 86 -11.07 3.40 3.11
C LEU A 86 -12.49 3.66 2.58
N PRO A 87 -13.16 4.76 3.01
CA PRO A 87 -14.50 5.10 2.53
C PRO A 87 -14.62 5.33 1.01
N ASP A 88 -13.52 5.71 0.36
CA ASP A 88 -13.44 5.87 -1.10
C ASP A 88 -13.16 4.55 -1.84
N LYS A 89 -13.25 3.40 -1.14
CA LYS A 89 -12.99 2.04 -1.64
C LYS A 89 -11.55 1.79 -2.09
N THR A 90 -10.62 2.66 -1.68
CA THR A 90 -9.19 2.40 -1.83
C THR A 90 -8.63 1.70 -0.60
N TRP A 91 -7.47 1.09 -0.76
CA TRP A 91 -6.80 0.38 0.33
C TRP A 91 -5.60 1.17 0.85
N GLU A 92 -5.54 1.33 2.16
CA GLU A 92 -4.42 1.93 2.87
C GLU A 92 -3.53 0.81 3.45
N VAL A 93 -2.21 0.92 3.29
CA VAL A 93 -1.27 -0.01 3.94
C VAL A 93 -0.93 0.49 5.33
N ILE A 94 -1.34 -0.25 6.35
CA ILE A 94 -1.08 0.06 7.77
C ILE A 94 0.27 -0.49 8.22
N GLU A 95 0.64 -1.67 7.73
CA GLU A 95 1.91 -2.32 8.07
C GLU A 95 2.39 -3.12 6.86
N LYS A 96 3.68 -3.04 6.54
CA LYS A 96 4.30 -3.94 5.55
C LYS A 96 5.10 -5.00 6.29
N ALA A 97 5.10 -6.22 5.76
CA ALA A 97 6.04 -7.24 6.22
C ALA A 97 7.47 -6.71 6.10
N ALA A 98 8.30 -6.98 7.11
CA ALA A 98 9.68 -6.55 7.09
C ALA A 98 10.41 -7.18 5.88
N SER A 99 10.82 -6.35 4.93
CA SER A 99 11.64 -6.79 3.80
C SER A 99 12.98 -7.29 4.33
N LYS A 100 13.24 -8.60 4.25
CA LYS A 100 14.58 -9.17 4.47
C LYS A 100 15.51 -8.84 3.29
N SER A 101 15.80 -7.56 3.08
CA SER A 101 16.67 -7.07 1.99
C SER A 101 17.65 -5.99 2.46
N GLN A 102 18.21 -6.15 3.66
CA GLN A 102 19.33 -5.32 4.12
C GLN A 102 20.05 -5.99 5.30
N ILE A 103 20.58 -7.21 5.10
CA ILE A 103 21.64 -7.77 5.95
C ILE A 103 22.62 -8.49 5.02
N GLU A 104 23.29 -7.76 4.13
CA GLU A 104 24.58 -8.18 3.57
C GLU A 104 25.35 -6.90 3.20
N HIS A 105 26.17 -6.41 4.13
CA HIS A 105 27.42 -5.70 3.88
C HIS A 105 28.37 -5.95 5.05
#